data_AF-A0A1M3K205-F1
#
_entry.id   AF-A0A1M3K205-F1
#
_cell.length_a   1.000
_cell.length_b   1.000
_cell.length_c   1.000
_cell.angle_alpha   90.00
_cell.angle_beta   90.00
_cell.angle_gamma   90.00
#
_symmetry.space_group_name_H-M   'P 1'
#
loop_
_entity.id
_entity.type
_entity.pdbx_description
1 polymer ?
#
loop_
_entity_poly.entity_id
_entity_poly.type
_entity_poly.pdbx_seq_one_letter_code
_entity_poly.pdbx_strand_id
1 'polypeptide(L)'
;MCILGIDPGTASTGYGIIEENQSGIKAIKYGVISTAANLPMGERIIAIYDRMIEIIEEFSPVSCAVEKLFFRRNVTTAISVGQARGVVLLALAQKGVAIAEYTPMQVKLAVAGYGGAEKKQVQFMVQSILNLVDIPKPDDAADALAIAITHAHSKKIMDLYE
;
A
#
# COMPACT_ATOMS: atom_id res chain seq x y z
N MET A 1 8.21 12.38 -8.02
CA MET A 1 7.49 11.20 -8.55
C MET A 1 6.43 10.81 -7.54
N CYS A 2 5.18 10.65 -7.98
CA CYS A 2 4.07 10.26 -7.11
C CYS A 2 3.96 8.74 -7.06
N ILE A 3 4.08 8.16 -5.87
CA ILE A 3 4.05 6.71 -5.65
C ILE A 3 2.85 6.38 -4.76
N LEU A 4 2.06 5.40 -5.19
CA LEU A 4 0.95 4.84 -4.43
C LEU A 4 1.40 3.55 -3.72
N GLY A 5 1.05 3.38 -2.46
CA GLY A 5 1.15 2.11 -1.73
C GLY A 5 -0.24 1.62 -1.37
N ILE A 6 -0.49 0.32 -1.51
CA ILE A 6 -1.77 -0.32 -1.19
C ILE A 6 -1.56 -1.54 -0.29
N ASP A 7 -2.32 -1.59 0.80
CA ASP A 7 -2.51 -2.75 1.67
C ASP A 7 -3.92 -3.33 1.44
N PRO A 8 -4.08 -4.39 0.62
CA PRO A 8 -5.40 -4.88 0.22
C PRO A 8 -6.13 -5.62 1.34
N GLY A 9 -7.38 -5.22 1.59
CA GLY A 9 -8.27 -5.93 2.48
C GLY A 9 -9.73 -5.72 2.11
N THR A 10 -10.58 -6.71 2.43
CA THR A 10 -11.99 -6.60 2.03
C THR A 10 -12.73 -5.54 2.83
N ALA A 11 -12.48 -5.45 4.14
CA ALA A 11 -13.17 -4.50 5.02
C ALA A 11 -12.50 -3.13 5.05
N SER A 12 -11.18 -3.14 4.96
CA SER A 12 -10.32 -1.98 4.95
C SER A 12 -9.21 -2.26 3.95
N THR A 13 -9.13 -1.47 2.88
CA THR A 13 -7.97 -1.43 1.99
C THR A 13 -7.22 -0.15 2.27
N GLY A 14 -6.01 -0.26 2.82
CA GLY A 14 -5.16 0.88 3.10
C GLY A 14 -4.58 1.47 1.83
N TYR A 15 -4.50 2.80 1.75
CA TYR A 15 -3.78 3.51 0.70
C TYR A 15 -2.87 4.60 1.27
N GLY A 16 -1.71 4.78 0.67
CA GLY A 16 -0.74 5.80 1.03
C GLY A 16 -0.08 6.40 -0.21
N ILE A 17 -0.07 7.72 -0.31
CA ILE A 17 0.47 8.47 -1.44
C ILE A 17 1.66 9.25 -0.93
N ILE A 18 2.81 9.00 -1.55
CA ILE A 18 4.04 9.73 -1.25
C ILE A 18 4.55 10.42 -2.51
N GLU A 19 5.19 11.56 -2.31
CA GLU A 19 5.96 12.24 -3.35
C GLU A 19 7.45 12.07 -3.05
N GLU A 20 8.17 11.54 -4.01
CA GLU A 20 9.64 11.49 -4.01
C GLU A 20 10.20 12.66 -4.83
N ASN A 21 11.13 13.41 -4.24
CA ASN A 21 11.91 14.43 -4.92
C ASN A 21 13.38 14.39 -4.48
N GLN A 22 14.19 15.34 -4.96
CA GLN A 22 15.63 15.40 -4.64
C GLN A 22 15.92 15.51 -3.13
N SER A 23 14.98 16.05 -2.35
CA SER A 23 15.10 16.24 -0.90
C SER A 23 14.63 15.04 -0.08
N GLY A 24 14.08 14.00 -0.73
CA GLY A 24 13.59 12.79 -0.08
C GLY A 24 12.13 12.49 -0.41
N ILE A 25 11.47 11.76 0.49
CA ILE A 25 10.08 11.33 0.36
C ILE A 25 9.20 12.01 1.40
N LYS A 26 7.94 12.29 1.02
CA LYS A 26 6.96 12.97 1.88
C LYS A 26 5.57 12.43 1.61
N ALA A 27 4.76 12.31 2.66
CA ALA A 27 3.36 11.92 2.52
C ALA A 27 2.53 13.05 1.92
N ILE A 28 1.68 12.71 0.96
CA ILE A 28 0.72 13.61 0.32
C ILE A 28 -0.69 13.37 0.86
N LYS A 29 -1.14 12.11 0.82
CA LYS A 29 -2.45 11.69 1.35
C LYS A 29 -2.41 10.21 1.70
N TYR A 30 -3.14 9.81 2.72
CA TYR A 30 -3.29 8.41 3.10
C TYR A 30 -4.63 8.19 3.77
N GLY A 31 -5.09 6.95 3.78
CA GLY A 31 -6.35 6.59 4.40
C GLY A 31 -6.72 5.14 4.12
N VAL A 32 -8.01 4.85 4.27
CA VAL A 32 -8.55 3.52 4.02
C VAL A 32 -9.79 3.62 3.14
N ILE A 33 -9.96 2.64 2.25
CA ILE A 33 -11.22 2.35 1.59
C ILE A 33 -11.96 1.35 2.47
N SER A 34 -13.01 1.81 3.15
CA SER A 34 -13.81 0.97 4.05
C SER A 34 -15.06 0.44 3.35
N THR A 35 -15.36 -0.84 3.54
CA THR A 35 -16.62 -1.45 3.10
C THR A 35 -17.38 -2.05 4.28
N ALA A 36 -18.70 -1.92 4.29
CA ALA A 36 -19.52 -2.44 5.38
C ALA A 36 -19.59 -3.98 5.34
N ALA A 37 -19.49 -4.61 6.51
CA ALA A 37 -19.42 -6.07 6.63
C ALA A 37 -20.72 -6.80 6.23
N ASN A 38 -21.85 -6.09 6.19
CA ASN A 38 -23.14 -6.61 5.77
C ASN A 38 -23.34 -6.59 4.25
N LEU A 39 -22.42 -5.99 3.48
CA LEU A 39 -22.51 -5.96 2.02
C LEU A 39 -22.11 -7.32 1.42
N PRO A 40 -22.83 -7.80 0.40
CA PRO A 40 -22.37 -8.92 -0.42
C PRO A 40 -20.98 -8.65 -1.00
N MET A 41 -20.18 -9.70 -1.17
CA MET A 41 -18.79 -9.57 -1.62
C MET A 41 -18.66 -8.82 -2.97
N GLY A 42 -19.61 -9.02 -3.90
CA GLY A 42 -19.66 -8.29 -5.17
C GLY A 42 -19.75 -6.78 -5.01
N GLU A 43 -20.61 -6.30 -4.10
CA GLU A 43 -20.75 -4.86 -3.82
C GLU A 43 -19.50 -4.30 -3.13
N ARG A 44 -18.85 -5.09 -2.26
CA ARG A 44 -17.61 -4.68 -1.60
C ARG A 44 -16.48 -4.46 -2.61
N ILE A 45 -16.33 -5.35 -3.58
CA ILE A 45 -15.28 -5.18 -4.60
C ILE A 45 -15.61 -4.08 -5.61
N ILE A 46 -16.88 -3.80 -5.89
CA ILE A 46 -17.28 -2.60 -6.67
C ILE A 46 -16.85 -1.34 -5.93
N ALA A 47 -17.18 -1.22 -4.64
CA ALA A 47 -16.78 -0.06 -3.83
C ALA A 47 -15.25 0.13 -3.76
N ILE A 48 -14.49 -0.97 -3.68
CA ILE A 48 -13.02 -0.91 -3.74
C ILE A 48 -12.56 -0.44 -5.11
N TYR A 49 -13.11 -0.97 -6.20
CA TYR A 49 -12.77 -0.58 -7.56
C TYR A 49 -13.01 0.92 -7.79
N ASP A 50 -14.22 1.40 -7.51
CA ASP A 50 -14.61 2.78 -7.79
C ASP A 50 -13.71 3.77 -7.03
N ARG A 51 -13.45 3.48 -5.74
CA ARG A 51 -12.54 4.31 -4.93
C ARG A 51 -11.09 4.24 -5.39
N MET A 52 -10.62 3.09 -5.86
CA MET A 52 -9.29 2.98 -6.45
C MET A 52 -9.18 3.82 -7.73
N ILE A 53 -10.20 3.82 -8.58
CA ILE A 53 -10.23 4.66 -9.79
C ILE A 53 -10.18 6.15 -9.41
N GLU A 54 -10.99 6.58 -8.46
CA GLU A 54 -10.96 7.97 -7.94
C GLU A 54 -9.57 8.37 -7.46
N ILE A 55 -8.91 7.53 -6.66
CA ILE A 55 -7.55 7.79 -6.15
C ILE A 55 -6.54 7.87 -7.29
N ILE A 56 -6.59 6.94 -8.25
CA ILE A 56 -5.64 6.92 -9.37
C ILE A 56 -5.83 8.17 -10.24
N GLU A 57 -7.07 8.60 -10.47
CA GLU A 57 -7.38 9.81 -11.25
C GLU A 57 -6.99 11.09 -10.50
N GLU A 58 -7.26 11.18 -9.20
CA GLU A 58 -6.93 12.35 -8.36
C GLU A 58 -5.42 12.59 -8.31
N PHE A 59 -4.61 11.54 -8.17
CA PHE A 59 -3.18 11.67 -7.89
C PHE A 59 -2.25 11.29 -9.03
N SER A 60 -2.75 10.60 -10.06
CA SER A 60 -1.96 10.17 -11.23
C SER A 60 -0.60 9.54 -10.85
N PRO A 61 -0.57 8.51 -9.97
CA PRO A 61 0.68 7.90 -9.53
C PRO A 61 1.43 7.28 -10.72
N VAL A 62 2.75 7.48 -10.76
CA VAL A 62 3.60 6.90 -11.82
C VAL A 62 3.88 5.41 -11.57
N SER A 63 3.80 4.99 -10.32
CA SER A 63 3.89 3.59 -9.91
C SER A 63 3.07 3.33 -8.65
N CYS A 64 2.71 2.06 -8.46
CA CYS A 64 2.02 1.57 -7.30
C CYS A 64 2.73 0.33 -6.74
N ALA A 65 2.87 0.28 -5.43
CA ALA A 65 3.35 -0.87 -4.70
C ALA A 65 2.21 -1.53 -3.93
N VAL A 66 2.12 -2.86 -4.01
CA VAL A 66 1.05 -3.64 -3.38
C VAL A 66 1.66 -4.73 -2.50
N GLU A 67 1.10 -4.97 -1.31
CA GLU A 67 1.55 -6.08 -0.48
C GLU A 67 1.32 -7.44 -1.17
N LYS A 68 2.34 -8.30 -1.10
CA LYS A 68 2.25 -9.69 -1.55
C LYS A 68 1.65 -10.55 -0.44
N LEU A 69 0.50 -11.15 -0.74
CA LEU A 69 -0.21 -12.02 0.20
C LEU A 69 0.52 -13.36 0.40
N PHE A 70 0.74 -13.75 1.66
CA PHE A 70 1.18 -15.10 2.04
C PHE A 70 0.17 -15.75 2.98
N PHE A 71 -0.51 -16.78 2.49
CA PHE A 71 -1.47 -17.54 3.30
C PHE A 71 -0.87 -18.87 3.73
N ARG A 72 -0.78 -19.12 5.04
CA ARG A 72 -0.31 -20.40 5.60
C ARG A 72 -1.40 -21.26 6.28
N ARG A 73 -2.53 -20.68 6.74
CA ARG A 73 -3.54 -21.44 7.53
C ARG A 73 -5.02 -21.09 7.29
N ASN A 74 -5.39 -19.82 7.01
CA ASN A 74 -6.80 -19.42 6.87
C ASN A 74 -7.22 -19.23 5.40
N VAL A 75 -7.62 -20.32 4.76
CA VAL A 75 -8.01 -20.35 3.32
C VAL A 75 -9.27 -19.52 3.04
N THR A 76 -10.22 -19.46 3.98
CA THR A 76 -11.50 -18.77 3.76
C THR A 76 -11.34 -17.25 3.65
N THR A 77 -10.50 -16.65 4.50
CA THR A 77 -10.17 -15.22 4.42
C THR A 77 -9.21 -14.93 3.27
N ALA A 78 -8.39 -15.91 2.88
CA ALA A 78 -7.46 -15.77 1.78
C ALA A 78 -8.16 -15.49 0.45
N ILE A 79 -9.26 -16.19 0.17
CA ILE A 79 -10.03 -15.99 -1.07
C ILE A 79 -10.63 -14.58 -1.11
N SER A 80 -11.24 -14.13 -0.02
CA SER A 80 -11.90 -12.81 -0.01
C SER A 80 -10.89 -11.66 -0.13
N VAL A 81 -9.77 -11.73 0.59
CA VAL A 81 -8.68 -10.75 0.44
C VAL A 81 -8.06 -10.84 -0.97
N GLY A 82 -7.92 -12.04 -1.52
CA GLY A 82 -7.47 -12.26 -2.89
C GLY A 82 -8.37 -11.59 -3.94
N GLN A 83 -9.70 -11.61 -3.74
CA GLN A 83 -10.65 -10.92 -4.61
C GLN A 83 -10.47 -9.39 -4.54
N ALA A 84 -10.37 -8.81 -3.34
CA ALA A 84 -10.10 -7.38 -3.18
C ALA A 84 -8.77 -6.97 -3.84
N ARG A 85 -7.70 -7.74 -3.60
CA ARG A 85 -6.42 -7.53 -4.27
C ARG A 85 -6.52 -7.63 -5.79
N GLY A 86 -7.26 -8.61 -6.31
CA GLY A 86 -7.47 -8.77 -7.75
C GLY A 86 -8.11 -7.52 -8.37
N VAL A 87 -9.08 -6.92 -7.70
CA VAL A 87 -9.72 -5.67 -8.13
C VAL A 87 -8.77 -4.48 -8.07
N VAL A 88 -7.96 -4.35 -7.02
CA VAL A 88 -6.91 -3.32 -6.92
C VAL A 88 -5.95 -3.42 -8.11
N LEU A 89 -5.46 -4.64 -8.39
CA LEU A 89 -4.53 -4.87 -9.51
C LEU A 89 -5.18 -4.58 -10.87
N LEU A 90 -6.45 -4.94 -11.05
CA LEU A 90 -7.19 -4.62 -12.26
C LEU A 90 -7.31 -3.11 -12.47
N ALA A 91 -7.69 -2.35 -11.43
CA ALA A 91 -7.82 -0.89 -11.50
C ALA A 91 -6.50 -0.22 -11.89
N LEU A 92 -5.39 -0.63 -11.27
CA LEU A 92 -4.05 -0.14 -11.58
C LEU A 92 -3.65 -0.45 -13.04
N ALA A 93 -3.84 -1.70 -13.48
CA ALA A 93 -3.49 -2.13 -14.82
C ALA A 93 -4.32 -1.42 -15.90
N GLN A 94 -5.62 -1.20 -15.67
CA GLN A 94 -6.48 -0.45 -16.59
C GLN A 94 -6.05 1.00 -16.77
N LYS A 95 -5.45 1.61 -15.74
CA LYS A 95 -4.93 2.98 -15.79
C LYS A 95 -3.46 3.06 -16.22
N GLY A 96 -2.84 1.92 -16.56
CA GLY A 96 -1.44 1.87 -17.00
C GLY A 96 -0.42 2.20 -15.92
N VAL A 97 -0.79 2.08 -14.64
CA VAL A 97 0.12 2.35 -13.51
C VAL A 97 1.09 1.18 -13.36
N ALA A 98 2.40 1.45 -13.28
CA ALA A 98 3.41 0.41 -13.07
C ALA A 98 3.25 -0.23 -11.69
N ILE A 99 3.15 -1.57 -11.63
CA ILE A 99 2.86 -2.30 -10.38
C ILE A 99 4.11 -3.01 -9.88
N ALA A 100 4.46 -2.81 -8.62
CA ALA A 100 5.47 -3.58 -7.90
C ALA A 100 4.86 -4.31 -6.71
N GLU A 101 5.41 -5.47 -6.35
CA GLU A 101 4.93 -6.27 -5.23
C GLU A 101 6.02 -6.52 -4.20
N TYR A 102 5.67 -6.38 -2.92
CA TYR A 102 6.62 -6.58 -1.82
C TYR A 102 6.07 -7.53 -0.77
N THR A 103 6.92 -8.44 -0.30
CA THR A 103 6.60 -9.30 0.84
C THR A 103 6.63 -8.49 2.16
N PRO A 104 5.89 -8.93 3.20
CA PRO A 104 5.96 -8.28 4.52
C PRO A 104 7.39 -8.17 5.07
N MET A 105 8.23 -9.16 4.76
CA MET A 105 9.64 -9.15 5.16
C MET A 105 10.46 -8.08 4.43
N GLN A 106 10.21 -7.87 3.14
CA GLN A 106 10.85 -6.79 2.36
C GLN A 106 10.42 -5.42 2.89
N VAL A 107 9.14 -5.24 3.23
CA VAL A 107 8.63 -3.99 3.81
C VAL A 107 9.34 -3.69 5.13
N LYS A 108 9.38 -4.67 6.04
CA LYS A 108 10.10 -4.53 7.32
C LYS A 108 11.57 -4.21 7.14
N LEU A 109 12.24 -4.88 6.20
CA LEU A 109 13.65 -4.63 5.90
C LEU A 109 13.88 -3.21 5.37
N ALA A 110 13.07 -2.76 4.41
CA ALA A 110 13.23 -1.46 3.77
C ALA A 110 12.88 -0.26 4.67
N VAL A 111 11.96 -0.46 5.62
CA VAL A 111 11.47 0.60 6.51
C VAL A 111 12.18 0.62 7.87
N ALA A 112 12.41 -0.56 8.48
CA ALA A 112 12.98 -0.68 9.82
C ALA A 112 14.41 -1.24 9.85
N GLY A 113 14.99 -1.61 8.69
CA GLY A 113 16.36 -2.09 8.57
C GLY A 113 16.56 -3.59 8.83
N TYR A 114 15.53 -4.33 9.24
CA TYR A 114 15.58 -5.78 9.42
C TYR A 114 14.21 -6.45 9.26
N GLY A 115 14.19 -7.68 8.74
CA GLY A 115 12.94 -8.38 8.39
C GLY A 115 12.08 -8.85 9.58
N GLY A 116 12.67 -8.88 10.79
CA GLY A 116 12.00 -9.31 12.03
C GLY A 116 11.28 -8.19 12.79
N ALA A 117 11.22 -6.96 12.25
CA ALA A 117 10.66 -5.82 12.96
C ALA A 117 9.19 -6.04 13.37
N GLU A 118 8.85 -5.55 14.58
CA GLU A 118 7.48 -5.55 15.07
C GLU A 118 6.64 -4.48 14.36
N LYS A 119 5.32 -4.68 14.27
CA LYS A 119 4.41 -3.74 13.58
C LYS A 119 4.55 -2.31 14.09
N LYS A 120 4.65 -2.13 15.41
CA LYS A 120 4.82 -0.81 16.05
C LYS A 120 6.13 -0.12 15.65
N GLN A 121 7.21 -0.87 15.44
CA GLN A 121 8.49 -0.32 15.01
C GLN A 121 8.40 0.17 13.57
N VAL A 122 7.74 -0.60 12.68
CA VAL A 122 7.48 -0.17 11.31
C VAL A 122 6.65 1.12 11.31
N GLN A 123 5.57 1.18 12.08
CA GLN A 123 4.72 2.37 12.18
C GLN A 123 5.46 3.62 12.68
N PHE A 124 6.31 3.46 13.70
CA PHE A 124 7.18 4.53 14.19
C PHE A 124 8.19 5.00 13.12
N MET A 125 8.77 4.05 12.37
CA MET A 125 9.67 4.39 11.27
C MET A 125 8.96 5.09 10.12
N VAL A 126 7.73 4.70 9.79
CA VAL A 126 6.90 5.41 8.79
C VAL A 126 6.69 6.86 9.21
N GLN A 127 6.32 7.11 10.47
CA GLN A 127 6.18 8.45 11.02
C GLN A 127 7.48 9.25 10.87
N SER A 128 8.60 8.67 11.29
CA SER A 128 9.92 9.32 11.28
C SER A 128 10.39 9.63 9.85
N ILE A 129 10.32 8.67 8.93
CA ILE A 129 10.75 8.80 7.54
C ILE A 129 9.96 9.89 6.81
N LEU A 130 8.65 9.96 7.06
CA LEU A 130 7.75 10.92 6.41
C LEU A 130 7.61 12.23 7.21
N ASN A 131 8.33 12.38 8.32
CA ASN A 131 8.28 13.52 9.23
C ASN A 131 6.85 13.89 9.66
N LEU A 132 6.05 12.89 10.03
CA LEU A 132 4.68 13.06 10.48
C LEU A 132 4.63 13.39 11.99
N VAL A 133 3.68 14.24 12.39
CA VAL A 133 3.50 14.64 13.79
C VAL A 133 3.15 13.44 14.67
N ASP A 134 2.28 12.58 14.16
CA ASP A 134 1.79 11.38 14.85
C ASP A 134 1.96 10.13 13.98
N ILE A 135 1.92 8.96 14.61
CA ILE A 135 1.84 7.70 13.88
C ILE A 135 0.57 7.71 13.01
N PRO A 136 0.69 7.50 11.68
CA PRO A 136 -0.48 7.54 10.80
C PRO A 136 -1.52 6.49 11.22
N LYS A 137 -2.78 6.91 11.17
CA LYS A 137 -3.95 6.08 11.46
C LYS A 137 -4.95 6.19 10.30
N PRO A 138 -5.74 5.14 10.03
CA PRO A 138 -5.74 3.81 10.66
C PRO A 138 -4.48 2.98 10.39
N ASP A 139 -4.33 1.83 11.07
CA ASP A 139 -3.15 0.97 10.92
C ASP A 139 -2.90 0.53 9.47
N ASP A 140 -3.96 0.20 8.72
CA ASP A 140 -3.84 -0.19 7.31
C ASP A 140 -3.30 0.96 6.43
N ALA A 141 -3.57 2.21 6.80
CA ALA A 141 -3.01 3.38 6.11
C ALA A 141 -1.50 3.54 6.39
N ALA A 142 -1.07 3.24 7.63
CA ALA A 142 0.35 3.20 7.97
C ALA A 142 1.07 2.06 7.25
N ASP A 143 0.44 0.89 7.13
CA ASP A 143 0.97 -0.25 6.39
C ASP A 143 1.08 0.09 4.88
N ALA A 144 0.09 0.77 4.31
CA ALA A 144 0.14 1.25 2.93
C ALA A 144 1.26 2.29 2.68
N LEU A 145 1.48 3.22 3.62
CA LEU A 145 2.62 4.14 3.56
C LEU A 145 3.97 3.38 3.65
N ALA A 146 4.08 2.36 4.51
CA ALA A 146 5.27 1.53 4.59
C ALA A 146 5.57 0.82 3.25
N ILE A 147 4.53 0.35 2.56
CA ILE A 147 4.65 -0.26 1.23
C ILE A 147 5.11 0.77 0.19
N ALA A 148 4.58 1.99 0.21
CA ALA A 148 5.03 3.07 -0.67
C ALA A 148 6.51 3.44 -0.44
N ILE A 149 6.92 3.59 0.83
CA ILE A 149 8.32 3.85 1.23
C ILE A 149 9.23 2.73 0.71
N THR A 150 8.80 1.47 0.89
CA THR A 150 9.55 0.30 0.43
C THR A 150 9.84 0.37 -1.07
N HIS A 151 8.86 0.82 -1.86
CA HIS A 151 9.02 0.97 -3.29
C HIS A 151 10.01 2.09 -3.66
N ALA A 152 9.88 3.27 -3.05
CA ALA A 152 10.82 4.37 -3.27
C ALA A 152 12.26 3.95 -2.96
N HIS A 153 12.48 3.31 -1.80
CA HIS A 153 13.80 2.82 -1.41
C HIS A 153 14.34 1.73 -2.33
N SER A 154 13.49 0.78 -2.75
CA SER A 154 13.91 -0.32 -3.63
C SER A 154 14.25 0.16 -5.03
N LYS A 155 13.48 1.10 -5.57
CA LYS A 155 13.71 1.68 -6.90
C LYS A 155 15.05 2.40 -6.96
N LYS A 156 15.34 3.23 -5.94
CA LYS A 156 16.63 3.91 -5.82
C LYS A 156 17.83 2.96 -5.82
N ILE A 157 17.68 1.76 -5.25
CA ILE A 157 18.74 0.74 -5.30
C ILE A 157 18.89 0.18 -6.71
N MET A 158 17.79 -0.11 -7.41
CA MET A 158 17.85 -0.63 -8.79
C MET A 158 18.46 0.38 -9.76
N ASP A 159 18.08 1.66 -9.64
CA ASP A 159 18.61 2.76 -10.47
C ASP A 159 20.13 2.99 -10.27
N LEU A 160 20.75 2.49 -9.18
CA LEU A 160 22.21 2.56 -8.97
C LEU A 160 22.98 1.48 -9.74
N TYR A 161 22.30 0.45 -10.25
CA TYR A 161 22.91 -0.66 -11.00
C TYR A 161 22.68 -0.57 -12.52
N GLU A 162 21.94 0.45 -12.98
CA GLU A 162 21.76 0.80 -14.40
C GLU A 162 22.70 1.94 -14.83
#